data_AF-A0A9N9AIW9-F1
#
_entry.id   AF-A0A9N9AIW9-F1
#
_cell.length_a   1.000
_cell.length_b   1.000
_cell.length_c   1.000
_cell.angle_alpha   90.00
_cell.angle_beta   90.00
_cell.angle_gamma   90.00
#
_symmetry.space_group_name_H-M   'P 1'
#
loop_
_entity.id
_entity.type
_entity.pdbx_description
1 polymer ?
#
loop_
_entity_poly.entity_id
_entity_poly.type
_entity_poly.pdbx_seq_one_letter_code
_entity_poly.pdbx_strand_id
1 'polypeptide(L)'
;MEPYAGNDEYFKTNDRETWTYKHFLNEIRETIISSPPYSDDWSGLDGAWYRRYTYHASKLYLWYSPIQRFAAVSGAQDENDKRQQMKSFFQDILLEREKRNAEKNYVVEGVKVLNEARFRSSNEVTSAINKRYPEDQARENKDDASHKRQCCRTEDEPLQTPE
;
A
#
# COMPACT_ATOMS: atom_id res chain seq x y z
N MET A 1 -13.06 4.12 -12.37
CA MET A 1 -12.92 2.92 -11.52
C MET A 1 -11.62 2.28 -11.94
N GLU A 2 -10.58 2.31 -11.09
CA GLU A 2 -9.26 1.76 -11.46
C GLU A 2 -9.38 0.27 -11.82
N PRO A 3 -8.71 -0.21 -12.88
CA PRO A 3 -8.65 -1.62 -13.18
C PRO A 3 -7.77 -2.30 -12.12
N TYR A 4 -8.40 -2.89 -11.11
CA TYR A 4 -7.68 -3.67 -10.08
C TYR A 4 -7.02 -4.88 -10.74
N ALA A 5 -5.73 -4.77 -11.00
CA ALA A 5 -4.90 -5.80 -11.59
C ALA A 5 -4.89 -7.06 -10.70
N GLY A 6 -5.06 -8.24 -11.31
CA GLY A 6 -4.83 -9.54 -10.68
C GLY A 6 -6.05 -10.47 -10.53
N ASN A 7 -7.29 -9.98 -10.68
CA ASN A 7 -8.48 -10.83 -10.46
C ASN A 7 -8.96 -11.60 -11.70
N ASP A 8 -8.59 -11.15 -12.91
CA ASP A 8 -8.97 -11.82 -14.15
C ASP A 8 -8.22 -13.14 -14.36
N GLU A 9 -7.05 -13.31 -13.73
CA GLU A 9 -6.19 -14.48 -13.92
C GLU A 9 -6.87 -15.75 -13.41
N TYR A 10 -7.48 -15.69 -12.22
CA TYR A 10 -8.25 -16.80 -11.66
C TYR A 10 -9.25 -17.39 -12.66
N PHE A 11 -10.03 -16.52 -13.31
CA PHE A 11 -11.07 -16.96 -14.24
C PHE A 11 -10.55 -17.33 -15.63
N LYS A 12 -9.27 -17.08 -15.93
CA LYS A 12 -8.60 -17.53 -17.15
C LYS A 12 -7.95 -18.89 -16.97
N THR A 13 -7.48 -19.20 -15.77
CA THR A 13 -6.69 -20.40 -15.47
C THR A 13 -7.51 -21.54 -14.89
N ASN A 14 -8.59 -21.25 -14.17
CA ASN A 14 -9.40 -22.28 -13.50
C ASN A 14 -10.62 -22.69 -14.32
N ASP A 15 -10.94 -23.99 -14.27
CA ASP A 15 -12.13 -24.56 -14.90
C ASP A 15 -13.43 -23.96 -14.35
N ARG A 16 -14.43 -23.79 -15.21
CA ARG A 16 -15.71 -23.18 -14.82
C ARG A 16 -16.45 -23.95 -13.75
N GLU A 17 -16.24 -25.27 -13.67
CA GLU A 17 -16.86 -26.13 -12.65
C GLU A 17 -16.32 -25.84 -11.25
N THR A 18 -15.13 -25.25 -11.13
CA THR A 18 -14.51 -24.88 -9.84
C THR A 18 -14.78 -23.42 -9.47
N TRP A 19 -15.51 -22.66 -10.30
CA TRP A 19 -15.88 -21.27 -10.03
C TRP A 19 -16.93 -21.20 -8.91
N THR A 20 -16.43 -21.36 -7.69
CA THR A 20 -17.15 -21.08 -6.46
C THR A 20 -16.49 -19.89 -5.79
N TYR A 21 -17.28 -19.10 -5.06
CA TYR A 21 -16.75 -17.94 -4.36
C TYR A 21 -15.69 -18.33 -3.32
N LYS A 22 -15.86 -19.46 -2.62
CA LYS A 22 -14.88 -19.99 -1.67
C LYS A 22 -13.55 -20.33 -2.34
N HIS A 23 -13.59 -21.01 -3.48
CA HIS A 23 -12.38 -21.36 -4.22
C HIS A 23 -11.66 -20.11 -4.74
N PHE A 24 -12.41 -19.16 -5.30
CA PHE A 24 -11.90 -17.85 -5.69
C PHE A 24 -11.14 -17.18 -4.54
N LEU A 25 -11.77 -17.03 -3.37
CA LEU A 25 -11.14 -16.37 -2.22
C LEU A 25 -9.84 -17.06 -1.76
N ASN A 26 -9.81 -18.39 -1.78
CA ASN A 26 -8.61 -19.14 -1.42
C ASN A 26 -7.46 -18.92 -2.41
N GLU A 27 -7.75 -18.96 -3.71
CA GLU A 27 -6.73 -18.76 -4.75
C GLU A 27 -6.14 -17.35 -4.74
N ILE A 28 -6.98 -16.34 -4.48
CA ILE A 28 -6.53 -14.94 -4.46
C ILE A 28 -6.18 -14.43 -3.06
N ARG A 29 -5.99 -15.31 -2.07
CA ARG A 29 -5.79 -14.95 -0.66
C ARG A 29 -4.70 -13.91 -0.44
N GLU A 30 -3.54 -14.08 -1.07
CA GLU A 30 -2.41 -13.13 -0.93
C GLU A 30 -2.70 -11.78 -1.58
N THR A 31 -3.43 -11.77 -2.69
CA THR A 31 -3.94 -10.55 -3.32
C THR A 31 -4.90 -9.83 -2.38
N ILE A 32 -5.80 -10.58 -1.70
CA ILE A 32 -6.71 -10.00 -0.72
C ILE A 32 -5.94 -9.32 0.40
N ILE A 33 -4.91 -9.97 0.97
CA ILE A 33 -4.12 -9.39 2.07
C ILE A 33 -3.46 -8.08 1.65
N SER A 34 -2.88 -8.04 0.45
CA SER A 34 -2.07 -6.90 -0.02
C SER A 34 -2.87 -5.77 -0.67
N SER A 35 -4.08 -6.04 -1.19
CA SER A 35 -4.82 -5.12 -2.05
C SER A 35 -6.03 -4.49 -1.37
N PRO A 36 -6.47 -3.29 -1.81
CA PRO A 36 -7.71 -2.69 -1.34
C PRO A 36 -8.93 -3.58 -1.69
N PRO A 37 -10.02 -3.49 -0.90
CA PRO A 37 -10.24 -2.51 0.15
C PRO A 37 -9.54 -2.87 1.48
N TYR A 38 -9.03 -1.84 2.15
CA TYR A 38 -8.54 -1.89 3.52
C TYR A 38 -9.67 -1.49 4.46
N SER A 39 -10.58 -2.44 4.68
CA SER A 39 -11.64 -2.31 5.70
C SER A 39 -11.28 -3.22 6.86
N ASP A 40 -11.50 -2.76 8.09
CA ASP A 40 -11.34 -3.54 9.31
C ASP A 40 -12.62 -4.34 9.65
N ASP A 41 -13.69 -4.14 8.87
CA ASP A 41 -14.91 -4.92 8.95
C ASP A 41 -14.87 -6.08 7.94
N TRP A 42 -14.95 -7.31 8.47
CA TRP A 42 -14.99 -8.52 7.68
C TRP A 42 -16.16 -8.53 6.69
N SER A 43 -17.30 -7.92 7.05
CA SER A 43 -18.51 -7.92 6.21
C SER A 43 -18.39 -6.96 5.02
N GLY A 44 -17.77 -5.80 5.23
CA GLY A 44 -17.42 -4.86 4.17
C GLY A 44 -16.39 -5.46 3.19
N LEU A 45 -15.41 -6.20 3.73
CA LEU A 45 -14.40 -6.89 2.92
C LEU A 45 -15.03 -8.00 2.07
N ASP A 46 -15.85 -8.87 2.68
CA ASP A 46 -16.60 -9.91 1.99
C ASP A 46 -17.47 -9.32 0.86
N GLY A 47 -18.30 -8.32 1.18
CA GLY A 47 -19.18 -7.69 0.19
C GLY A 47 -18.42 -7.01 -0.97
N ALA A 48 -17.19 -6.55 -0.76
CA ALA A 48 -16.37 -6.01 -1.84
C ALA A 48 -15.80 -7.11 -2.74
N TRP A 49 -15.29 -8.19 -2.17
CA TRP A 49 -14.74 -9.32 -2.94
C TRP A 49 -15.82 -10.14 -3.63
N TYR A 50 -17.00 -10.27 -3.03
CA TYR A 50 -18.16 -10.89 -3.67
C TYR A 50 -18.62 -10.10 -4.91
N ARG A 51 -18.63 -8.76 -4.82
CA ARG A 51 -18.93 -7.90 -5.98
C ARG A 51 -17.90 -8.05 -7.10
N ARG A 52 -16.61 -8.19 -6.75
CA ARG A 52 -15.55 -8.49 -7.74
C ARG A 52 -15.78 -9.84 -8.39
N TYR A 53 -15.96 -10.89 -7.59
CA TYR A 53 -16.23 -12.24 -8.08
C TYR A 53 -17.40 -12.27 -9.06
N THR A 54 -18.55 -11.73 -8.66
CA THR A 54 -19.76 -11.71 -9.50
C THR A 54 -19.58 -10.88 -10.77
N TYR A 55 -18.86 -9.76 -10.71
CA TYR A 55 -18.56 -8.95 -11.90
C TYR A 55 -17.72 -9.74 -12.92
N HIS A 56 -16.63 -10.38 -12.50
CA HIS A 56 -15.77 -11.14 -13.41
C HIS A 56 -16.43 -12.42 -13.92
N ALA A 57 -17.10 -13.16 -13.04
CA ALA A 57 -17.90 -14.32 -13.43
C ALA A 57 -18.94 -13.91 -14.48
N SER A 58 -19.77 -12.90 -14.19
CA SER A 58 -20.83 -12.46 -15.11
C SER A 58 -20.28 -11.93 -16.44
N LYS A 59 -19.18 -11.18 -16.44
CA LYS A 59 -18.52 -10.70 -17.67
C LYS A 59 -18.10 -11.86 -18.58
N LEU A 60 -17.64 -12.98 -18.02
CA LEU A 60 -17.26 -14.17 -18.77
C LEU A 60 -18.46 -15.05 -19.16
N TYR A 61 -19.47 -15.16 -18.29
CA TYR A 61 -20.75 -15.82 -18.61
C TYR A 61 -21.52 -15.10 -19.72
N LEU A 62 -21.47 -13.77 -19.79
CA LEU A 62 -22.10 -12.98 -20.85
C LEU A 62 -21.50 -13.24 -22.24
N TRP A 63 -20.29 -13.78 -22.31
CA TRP A 63 -19.65 -14.18 -23.58
C TRP A 63 -20.02 -15.61 -24.03
N TYR A 64 -20.55 -16.46 -23.14
CA TYR A 64 -20.88 -17.87 -23.41
C TYR A 64 -22.32 -18.20 -22.97
N SER A 65 -23.29 -17.84 -23.82
CA SER A 65 -24.69 -18.33 -23.91
C SER A 65 -25.62 -18.27 -22.65
N PRO A 66 -26.93 -17.92 -22.79
CA PRO A 66 -27.80 -17.55 -21.66
C PRO A 66 -28.29 -18.66 -20.71
N ILE A 67 -27.97 -19.93 -20.96
CA ILE A 67 -28.77 -21.07 -20.44
C ILE A 67 -28.36 -21.51 -19.02
N GLN A 68 -27.18 -21.17 -18.51
CA GLN A 68 -26.71 -21.64 -17.20
C GLN A 68 -26.89 -20.61 -16.06
N ARG A 69 -27.94 -19.79 -16.12
CA ARG A 69 -28.13 -18.65 -15.20
C ARG A 69 -28.50 -19.02 -13.75
N PHE A 70 -28.80 -20.28 -13.40
CA PHE A 70 -29.48 -20.58 -12.13
C PHE A 70 -29.08 -21.83 -11.35
N ALA A 71 -28.06 -22.61 -11.73
CA ALA A 71 -27.83 -23.91 -11.09
C ALA A 71 -26.80 -23.96 -9.94
N ALA A 72 -26.04 -22.89 -9.66
CA ALA A 72 -24.86 -22.99 -8.79
C ALA A 72 -25.04 -22.53 -7.32
N VAL A 73 -26.25 -22.20 -6.85
CA VAL A 73 -26.44 -21.66 -5.49
C VAL A 73 -27.63 -22.30 -4.79
N SER A 74 -27.49 -23.55 -4.35
CA SER A 74 -28.29 -24.10 -3.24
C SER A 74 -27.80 -25.50 -2.81
N GLY A 75 -26.57 -25.58 -2.31
CA GLY A 75 -26.24 -26.64 -1.35
C GLY A 75 -26.92 -26.29 -0.03
N ALA A 76 -27.89 -27.10 0.39
CA ALA A 76 -28.60 -27.01 1.68
C ALA A 76 -27.66 -27.40 2.84
N GLN A 77 -26.71 -26.52 3.10
CA GLN A 77 -25.87 -26.51 4.30
C GLN A 77 -26.25 -25.24 5.05
N ASP A 78 -26.39 -25.33 6.37
CA ASP A 78 -26.90 -24.24 7.23
C ASP A 78 -26.24 -22.92 6.82
N GLU A 79 -27.05 -21.95 6.39
CA GLU A 79 -26.56 -20.63 5.98
C GLU A 79 -25.75 -19.96 7.10
N ASN A 80 -26.03 -20.34 8.36
CA ASN A 80 -25.25 -19.93 9.51
C ASN A 80 -23.81 -20.49 9.48
N ASP A 81 -23.61 -21.76 9.12
CA ASP A 81 -22.29 -22.38 9.00
C ASP A 81 -21.46 -21.74 7.89
N LYS A 82 -22.09 -21.47 6.73
CA LYS A 82 -21.41 -20.78 5.61
C LYS A 82 -20.98 -19.37 6.01
N ARG A 83 -21.87 -18.64 6.68
CA ARG A 83 -21.59 -17.29 7.17
C ARG A 83 -20.47 -17.31 8.20
N GLN A 84 -20.45 -18.29 9.09
CA GLN A 84 -19.41 -18.44 10.10
C GLN A 84 -18.06 -18.80 9.48
N GLN A 85 -18.03 -19.69 8.48
CA GLN A 85 -16.82 -20.00 7.71
C GLN A 85 -16.28 -18.75 7.01
N MET A 86 -17.15 -17.98 6.36
CA MET A 86 -16.75 -16.77 5.65
C MET A 86 -16.23 -15.69 6.60
N LYS A 87 -16.88 -15.53 7.75
CA LYS A 87 -16.43 -14.65 8.82
C LYS A 87 -15.02 -15.04 9.30
N SER A 88 -14.80 -16.31 9.61
CA SER A 88 -13.48 -16.81 10.04
C SER A 88 -12.40 -16.51 9.00
N PHE A 89 -12.67 -16.80 7.73
CA PHE A 89 -11.73 -16.55 6.64
C PHE A 89 -11.30 -15.08 6.59
N PHE A 90 -12.25 -14.14 6.60
CA PHE A 90 -11.91 -12.72 6.54
C PHE A 90 -11.29 -12.20 7.83
N GLN A 91 -11.62 -12.74 8.99
CA GLN A 91 -10.93 -12.42 10.23
C GLN A 91 -9.45 -12.83 10.18
N ASP A 92 -9.14 -13.99 9.60
CA ASP A 92 -7.74 -14.42 9.40
C ASP A 92 -6.99 -13.46 8.46
N ILE A 93 -7.66 -12.95 7.42
CA ILE A 93 -7.09 -11.94 6.52
C ILE A 93 -6.80 -10.64 7.26
N LEU A 94 -7.72 -10.17 8.10
CA LEU A 94 -7.55 -8.94 8.87
C LEU A 94 -6.39 -9.06 9.86
N LEU A 95 -6.30 -10.18 10.56
CA LEU A 95 -5.20 -10.48 11.47
C LEU A 95 -3.85 -10.50 10.74
N GLU A 96 -3.80 -11.13 9.57
CA GLU A 96 -2.58 -11.19 8.75
C GLU A 96 -2.17 -9.80 8.23
N ARG A 97 -3.14 -8.95 7.87
CA ARG A 97 -2.89 -7.54 7.50
C ARG A 97 -2.32 -6.75 8.67
N GLU A 98 -2.93 -6.88 9.84
CA GLU A 98 -2.48 -6.22 11.07
C GLU A 98 -1.04 -6.62 11.41
N LYS A 99 -0.74 -7.92 11.34
CA LYS A 99 0.62 -8.45 11.55
C LYS A 99 1.62 -7.84 10.57
N ARG A 100 1.33 -7.85 9.26
CA ARG A 100 2.20 -7.25 8.24
C ARG A 100 2.39 -5.75 8.44
N ASN A 101 1.37 -5.05 8.92
CA ASN A 101 1.46 -3.63 9.24
C ASN A 101 2.33 -3.39 10.47
N ALA A 102 2.19 -4.19 11.52
CA ALA A 102 3.02 -4.12 12.71
C ALA A 102 4.50 -4.36 12.39
N GLU A 103 4.80 -5.37 11.55
CA GLU A 103 6.16 -5.65 11.09
C GLU A 103 6.76 -4.48 10.30
N LYS A 104 6.00 -3.91 9.36
CA LYS A 104 6.43 -2.72 8.60
C LYS A 104 6.69 -1.53 9.52
N ASN A 105 5.79 -1.28 10.47
CA ASN A 105 5.94 -0.18 11.42
C ASN A 105 7.18 -0.36 12.31
N TYR A 106 7.43 -1.59 12.78
CA TYR A 106 8.63 -1.90 13.55
C TYR A 106 9.92 -1.55 12.78
N VAL A 107 10.00 -1.94 11.50
CA VAL A 107 11.16 -1.62 10.65
C VAL A 107 11.29 -0.12 10.44
N VAL A 108 10.20 0.58 10.13
CA VAL A 108 10.19 2.04 9.92
C VAL A 108 10.68 2.78 11.17
N GLU A 109 10.14 2.43 12.33
CA GLU A 109 10.54 3.06 13.60
C GLU A 109 11.99 2.72 13.97
N GLY A 110 12.43 1.47 13.76
CA GLY A 110 13.82 1.08 13.97
C GLY A 110 14.80 1.90 13.12
N VAL A 111 14.48 2.13 11.84
CA VAL A 111 15.29 2.98 10.95
C VAL A 111 15.32 4.43 11.43
N LYS A 112 14.21 4.98 11.91
CA LYS A 112 14.17 6.35 12.48
C LYS A 112 15.11 6.48 13.68
N VAL A 113 15.05 5.53 14.61
CA VAL A 113 15.91 5.52 15.82
C VAL A 113 17.39 5.45 15.43
N LEU A 114 17.76 4.58 14.49
CA LEU A 114 19.14 4.46 14.01
C LEU A 114 19.62 5.74 13.33
N ASN A 115 18.78 6.39 12.54
CA ASN A 115 19.11 7.67 11.91
C ASN A 115 19.33 8.77 12.94
N GLU A 116 18.45 8.89 13.94
CA GLU A 116 18.60 9.85 15.03
C GLU A 116 19.92 9.64 15.81
N ALA A 117 20.25 8.39 16.13
CA ALA A 117 21.51 8.04 16.80
C ALA A 117 22.74 8.42 15.96
N ARG A 118 22.69 8.17 14.64
CA ARG A 118 23.75 8.56 13.70
C ARG A 118 23.96 10.08 13.70
N PHE A 119 22.90 10.87 13.64
CA PHE A 119 23.01 12.33 13.64
C PHE A 119 23.59 12.85 14.96
N ARG A 120 23.14 12.32 16.11
CA ARG A 120 23.70 12.69 17.42
C ARG A 120 25.19 12.39 17.51
N SER A 121 25.60 11.18 17.13
CA SER A 121 27.02 10.78 17.13
C SER A 121 27.86 11.68 16.22
N SER A 122 27.36 11.99 15.01
CA SER A 122 28.05 12.91 14.08
C SER A 122 28.19 14.32 14.68
N ASN A 123 27.15 14.82 15.34
CA ASN A 123 27.18 16.14 15.98
C ASN A 123 28.15 16.19 17.15
N GLU A 124 28.22 15.13 17.96
CA GLU A 124 29.19 14.99 19.06
C GLU A 124 30.63 14.96 18.53
N VAL A 125 30.89 14.17 17.47
CA VAL A 125 32.23 14.11 16.83
C VAL A 125 32.62 15.47 16.26
N THR A 126 31.71 16.13 15.52
CA THR A 126 31.96 17.45 14.93
C THR A 126 32.23 18.50 16.02
N SER A 127 31.45 18.48 17.11
CA SER A 127 31.65 19.33 18.28
C SER A 127 33.00 19.08 18.95
N ALA A 128 33.40 17.82 19.10
CA ALA A 128 34.69 17.46 19.69
C ALA A 128 35.89 17.90 18.81
N ILE A 129 35.77 17.76 17.48
CA ILE A 129 36.80 18.24 16.53
C ILE A 129 36.93 19.76 16.63
N ASN A 130 35.81 20.49 16.58
CA ASN A 130 35.80 21.95 16.69
C ASN A 130 36.43 22.45 18.01
N LYS A 131 36.29 21.70 19.11
CA LYS A 131 36.93 22.03 20.39
C LYS A 131 38.44 21.76 20.41
N ARG A 132 38.94 20.77 19.65
CA ARG A 132 40.36 20.40 19.62
C ARG A 132 41.20 21.31 18.72
N TYR A 133 40.59 21.89 17.68
CA TYR A 133 41.27 22.77 16.72
C TYR A 133 40.50 24.10 16.55
N PRO A 134 40.46 24.96 17.59
CA PRO A 134 39.77 26.25 17.51
C PRO A 134 40.46 27.24 16.55
N GLU A 135 41.73 27.01 16.22
CA GLU A 135 42.57 27.94 15.44
C GLU A 135 42.26 27.93 13.94
N ASP A 136 41.72 26.84 13.40
CA ASP A 136 41.34 26.75 11.98
C ASP A 136 40.05 27.54 11.67
N GLN A 137 39.13 27.67 12.63
CA GLN A 137 37.92 28.50 12.48
C GLN A 137 38.18 30.01 12.50
N ALA A 138 39.27 30.45 13.12
CA ALA A 138 39.65 31.87 13.16
C ALA A 138 40.31 32.36 11.86
N ARG A 139 40.76 31.43 11.00
CA ARG A 139 41.34 31.73 9.68
C ARG A 139 40.27 31.82 8.60
N GLU A 140 39.28 30.92 8.58
CA GLU A 140 38.17 31.00 7.59
C GLU A 140 37.24 32.21 7.81
N ASN A 141 37.01 32.65 9.05
CA ASN A 141 36.16 33.83 9.32
C ASN A 141 36.83 35.18 9.02
N LYS A 142 38.11 35.21 8.64
CA LYS A 142 38.79 36.45 8.21
C LYS A 142 38.69 36.73 6.72
N ASP A 143 38.34 35.73 5.91
CA ASP A 143 38.25 35.88 4.46
C ASP A 143 36.80 36.07 3.97
N ASP A 144 35.79 35.80 4.80
CA ASP A 144 34.37 35.90 4.41
C ASP A 144 33.69 37.24 4.80
N ALA A 145 34.45 38.18 5.38
CA ALA A 145 33.96 39.52 5.71
C ALA A 145 33.80 40.44 4.48
N SER A 146 34.16 40.00 3.27
CA SER A 146 34.13 40.85 2.07
C SER A 146 32.96 40.60 1.10
N HIS A 147 32.17 39.54 1.22
CA HIS A 147 31.13 39.23 0.20
C HIS A 147 29.77 38.84 0.80
N LYS A 148 29.23 39.68 1.69
CA LYS A 148 27.78 39.75 1.90
C LYS A 148 27.26 41.15 1.63
N ARG A 149 27.01 41.46 0.36
CA ARG A 149 25.85 42.26 -0.11
C ARG A 149 25.61 41.94 -1.58
N GLN A 150 24.53 41.23 -1.92
CA GLN A 150 23.52 41.71 -2.87
C GLN A 150 22.44 40.64 -3.07
N CYS A 151 21.49 40.55 -2.14
CA CYS A 151 20.20 39.94 -2.44
C CYS A 151 19.15 40.88 -1.88
N CYS A 152 18.63 41.75 -2.74
CA CYS A 152 17.32 42.41 -2.71
C CYS A 152 17.31 43.49 -3.81
N ARG A 153 16.71 43.19 -4.96
CA ARG A 153 15.90 44.18 -5.66
C ARG A 153 14.74 43.49 -6.38
N THR A 154 13.61 44.15 -6.20
CA THR A 154 12.21 43.83 -6.46
C THR A 154 11.83 43.77 -7.93
N GLU A 155 10.80 42.94 -8.18
CA GLU A 155 9.61 43.17 -9.02
C GLU A 155 9.66 43.13 -10.56
N ASP A 156 8.65 42.39 -11.05
CA ASP A 156 7.82 42.56 -12.24
C ASP A 156 8.24 42.03 -13.64
N GLU A 157 7.35 41.16 -14.15
CA GLU A 157 6.92 40.77 -15.52
C GLU A 157 7.31 41.67 -16.73
N PRO A 158 7.00 41.32 -18.01
CA PRO A 158 6.74 40.03 -18.68
C PRO A 158 7.38 39.91 -20.11
N LEU A 159 7.07 38.78 -20.78
CA LEU A 159 6.78 38.61 -22.23
C LEU A 159 7.90 38.49 -23.30
N GLN A 160 7.66 37.47 -24.13
CA GLN A 160 7.90 37.31 -25.58
C GLN A 160 9.13 36.55 -26.11
N THR A 161 8.81 35.45 -26.80
CA THR A 161 9.51 34.80 -27.92
C THR A 161 9.75 35.79 -29.07
N PRO A 162 10.75 35.60 -29.95
CA PRO A 162 10.59 34.76 -31.17
C PRO A 162 11.94 34.08 -31.56
N GLU A 163 12.11 33.24 -32.59
CA GLU A 163 11.35 32.85 -33.80
C GLU A 163 11.42 31.32 -33.99
#